data_AF-A0A5N5ZKF3-F1
#
_entry.id   AF-A0A5N5ZKF3-F1
#
_cell.length_a   1.000
_cell.length_b   1.000
_cell.length_c   1.000
_cell.angle_alpha   90.00
_cell.angle_beta   90.00
_cell.angle_gamma   90.00
#
_symmetry.space_group_name_H-M   'P 1'
#
loop_
_entity.id
_entity.type
_entity.pdbx_description
1 polymer ?
#
loop_
_entity_poly.entity_id
_entity_poly.type
_entity_poly.pdbx_seq_one_letter_code
_entity_poly.pdbx_strand_id
1 'polypeptide(L)'
;MKKFIFTSRHLVIALSLLIVSLCFIGCQSEDIATEDNPEMETITSKRIPLDPDFIPPNIPNPSIDVHCVVRLAYLSYLERCPENAGVVGYWTNIFNSQGFEGVAVGFISSPEASQRWNSRYHHFLNRNNLTSYQIDKKVYIAYQGLLLREPDVNGGTYWTNQLRARGLNYVARAIGSSPEFERRLAGISTECSNAANQCTF
;
A
#
# COMPACT_ATOMS: atom_id res chain seq x y z
N MET A 1 43.27 -28.07 22.87
CA MET A 1 43.47 -27.99 21.40
C MET A 1 42.17 -28.42 20.72
N LYS A 2 41.40 -27.48 20.14
CA LYS A 2 40.22 -27.80 19.33
C LYS A 2 40.43 -27.20 17.94
N LYS A 3 40.48 -28.06 16.93
CA LYS A 3 40.68 -27.71 15.52
C LYS A 3 39.36 -27.15 14.98
N PHE A 4 39.36 -25.89 14.54
CA PHE A 4 38.25 -25.32 13.77
C PHE A 4 38.49 -25.61 12.28
N ILE A 5 37.62 -26.44 11.70
CA ILE A 5 37.57 -26.70 10.26
C ILE A 5 36.63 -25.67 9.66
N PHE A 6 37.16 -24.67 8.96
CA PHE A 6 36.38 -23.67 8.24
C PHE A 6 36.06 -24.18 6.83
N THR A 7 34.78 -24.35 6.54
CA THR A 7 34.26 -24.77 5.23
C THR A 7 34.34 -23.64 4.19
N SER A 8 34.87 -23.99 3.02
CA SER A 8 35.27 -23.21 1.83
C SER A 8 34.25 -22.24 1.20
N ARG A 9 33.08 -21.99 1.80
CA ARG A 9 32.03 -21.14 1.22
C ARG A 9 32.03 -19.69 1.71
N HIS A 10 32.74 -19.38 2.80
CA HIS A 10 32.81 -18.01 3.34
C HIS A 10 34.00 -17.19 2.81
N LEU A 11 34.91 -17.80 2.05
CA LEU A 11 36.10 -17.14 1.49
C LEU A 11 35.82 -16.41 0.16
N VAL A 12 34.69 -16.73 -0.50
CA VAL A 12 34.32 -16.16 -1.81
C VAL A 12 33.49 -14.86 -1.67
N ILE A 13 32.76 -14.68 -0.58
CA ILE A 13 31.86 -13.51 -0.41
C ILE A 13 32.63 -12.27 0.12
N ALA A 14 33.75 -12.48 0.81
CA ALA A 14 34.58 -11.37 1.31
C ALA A 14 35.37 -10.65 0.21
N LEU A 15 35.53 -11.25 -0.98
CA LEU A 15 36.28 -10.66 -2.10
C LEU A 15 35.43 -9.79 -3.03
N SER A 16 34.10 -9.87 -2.96
CA SER A 16 33.18 -9.08 -3.80
C SER A 16 32.83 -7.70 -3.24
N LEU A 17 33.24 -7.36 -2.01
CA LEU A 17 32.97 -6.07 -1.36
C LEU A 17 34.12 -5.05 -1.46
N LEU A 18 35.24 -5.39 -2.11
CA LEU A 18 36.42 -4.52 -2.22
C LEU A 18 36.59 -3.82 -3.59
N ILE A 19 35.72 -4.07 -4.58
CA ILE A 19 35.94 -3.60 -5.97
C ILE A 19 35.03 -2.41 -6.37
N VAL A 20 34.09 -1.95 -5.53
CA VAL A 20 33.26 -0.76 -5.83
C VAL A 20 33.71 0.49 -5.05
N SER A 21 34.86 0.42 -4.37
CA SER A 21 35.41 1.54 -3.57
C SER A 21 36.36 2.48 -4.32
N LEU A 22 36.47 2.40 -5.64
CA LEU A 22 37.43 3.22 -6.42
C LEU A 22 36.82 3.69 -7.74
N CYS A 23 35.87 4.63 -7.69
CA CYS A 23 35.53 5.52 -8.81
C CYS A 23 34.91 6.82 -8.29
N PHE A 24 35.67 7.57 -7.48
CA PHE A 24 35.49 9.01 -7.37
C PHE A 24 36.82 9.65 -7.79
N ILE A 25 36.96 9.91 -9.09
CA ILE A 25 37.94 10.86 -9.61
C ILE A 25 37.16 12.14 -9.89
N GLY A 26 37.61 13.22 -9.27
CA GLY A 26 36.95 14.49 -9.23
C GLY A 26 36.79 15.18 -10.58
N CYS A 27 35.92 16.17 -10.58
CA CYS A 27 36.02 17.31 -11.48
C CYS A 27 36.15 18.57 -10.63
N GLN A 28 37.07 19.39 -11.07
CA GLN A 28 37.76 20.48 -10.41
C GLN A 28 36.85 21.69 -10.20
N SER A 29 37.07 22.42 -9.10
CA SER A 29 36.55 23.77 -8.88
C SER A 29 37.29 24.74 -9.81
N GLU A 30 36.56 25.44 -10.68
CA GLU A 30 37.06 26.62 -11.38
C GLU A 30 36.60 27.88 -10.64
N ASP A 31 37.58 28.66 -10.21
CA ASP A 31 37.42 30.00 -9.67
C ASP A 31 36.96 30.94 -10.79
N ILE A 32 35.85 31.66 -10.58
CA ILE A 32 35.52 32.86 -11.35
C ILE A 32 35.47 34.01 -10.36
N ALA A 33 36.50 34.84 -10.41
CA ALA A 33 36.48 36.16 -9.84
C ALA A 33 35.84 37.15 -10.81
N THR A 34 35.19 38.14 -10.20
CA THR A 34 34.89 39.50 -10.66
C THR A 34 33.46 39.79 -11.12
N GLU A 35 32.88 40.70 -10.33
CA GLU A 35 31.76 41.62 -10.50
C GLU A 35 31.33 41.92 -11.93
N ASP A 36 30.01 41.85 -12.18
CA ASP A 36 29.24 43.04 -12.55
C ASP A 36 27.73 42.70 -12.61
N ASN A 37 26.95 43.47 -11.87
CA ASN A 37 25.50 43.59 -12.04
C ASN A 37 25.27 44.75 -13.02
N PRO A 38 24.50 44.55 -14.11
CA PRO A 38 23.26 45.32 -14.16
C PRO A 38 22.07 44.62 -14.84
N GLU A 39 20.89 45.01 -14.34
CA GLU A 39 19.60 45.17 -15.02
C GLU A 39 18.90 43.96 -15.65
N MET A 40 17.82 43.63 -14.94
CA MET A 40 16.63 42.90 -15.32
C MET A 40 15.90 43.57 -16.49
N GLU A 41 15.89 42.95 -17.68
CA GLU A 41 14.83 43.13 -18.67
C GLU A 41 14.41 41.80 -19.32
N THR A 42 13.18 41.42 -19.01
CA THR A 42 12.13 40.85 -19.88
C THR A 42 12.56 40.14 -21.16
N ILE A 43 12.55 38.80 -21.15
CA ILE A 43 12.26 37.99 -22.35
C ILE A 43 11.08 37.08 -22.05
N THR A 44 9.96 37.43 -22.69
CA THR A 44 8.71 36.71 -22.83
C THR A 44 8.95 35.26 -23.27
N SER A 45 8.86 34.31 -22.32
CA SER A 45 8.73 32.90 -22.66
C SER A 45 7.27 32.58 -22.99
N LYS A 46 7.09 32.18 -24.23
CA LYS A 46 5.86 31.74 -24.87
C LYS A 46 5.27 30.56 -24.09
N ARG A 47 4.13 30.86 -23.45
CA ARG A 47 3.12 29.98 -22.84
C ARG A 47 3.20 28.51 -23.30
N ILE A 48 3.63 27.63 -22.41
CA ILE A 48 3.09 26.27 -22.36
C ILE A 48 2.08 26.29 -21.21
N PRO A 49 0.77 26.32 -21.46
CA PRO A 49 -0.15 25.74 -20.50
C PRO A 49 0.03 24.24 -20.64
N LEU A 50 0.86 23.64 -19.80
CA LEU A 50 0.53 22.31 -19.28
C LEU A 50 -0.45 22.60 -18.16
N ASP A 51 -1.62 23.13 -18.52
CA ASP A 51 -2.70 23.27 -17.56
C ASP A 51 -3.14 21.83 -17.27
N PRO A 52 -2.96 21.37 -16.04
CA PRO A 52 -3.43 20.08 -15.61
C PRO A 52 -4.96 20.21 -15.64
N ASP A 53 -5.66 19.62 -16.64
CA ASP A 53 -7.12 19.46 -16.58
C ASP A 53 -7.45 18.46 -15.45
N PHE A 54 -7.33 18.98 -14.24
CA PHE A 54 -7.34 18.38 -12.91
C PHE A 54 -8.47 19.07 -12.15
N ILE A 55 -9.65 19.05 -12.74
CA ILE A 55 -10.86 19.34 -12.00
C ILE A 55 -11.29 17.98 -11.45
N PRO A 56 -11.04 17.65 -10.15
CA PRO A 56 -11.85 16.62 -9.52
C PRO A 56 -13.30 17.07 -9.73
N PRO A 57 -14.17 16.24 -10.31
CA PRO A 57 -15.52 16.66 -10.63
C PRO A 57 -16.13 17.31 -9.39
N ASN A 58 -16.72 18.49 -9.56
CA ASN A 58 -17.58 19.05 -8.54
C ASN A 58 -18.75 18.06 -8.42
N ILE A 59 -18.68 17.15 -7.45
CA ILE A 59 -19.69 16.12 -7.23
C ILE A 59 -20.59 16.58 -6.07
N PRO A 60 -21.67 17.33 -6.36
CA PRO A 60 -22.83 17.28 -5.50
C PRO A 60 -23.40 15.86 -5.64
N ASN A 61 -23.16 15.04 -4.61
CA ASN A 61 -23.60 13.63 -4.43
C ASN A 61 -22.62 12.54 -4.93
N PRO A 62 -21.68 12.05 -4.09
CA PRO A 62 -20.75 10.99 -4.47
C PRO A 62 -21.54 9.71 -4.80
N SER A 63 -21.63 9.36 -6.09
CA SER A 63 -22.04 8.02 -6.46
C SER A 63 -21.02 7.03 -5.89
N ILE A 64 -21.49 5.99 -5.20
CA ILE A 64 -20.65 4.84 -4.84
C ILE A 64 -20.28 4.14 -6.15
N ASP A 65 -19.16 4.53 -6.74
CA ASP A 65 -18.62 3.95 -7.95
C ASP A 65 -17.38 3.09 -7.66
N VAL A 66 -16.92 2.38 -8.69
CA VAL A 66 -15.74 1.52 -8.58
C VAL A 66 -14.46 2.30 -8.22
N HIS A 67 -14.33 3.57 -8.64
CA HIS A 67 -13.18 4.39 -8.27
C HIS A 67 -13.19 4.73 -6.78
N CYS A 68 -14.36 4.98 -6.18
CA CYS A 68 -14.49 5.09 -4.73
C CYS A 68 -14.03 3.81 -4.05
N VAL A 69 -14.55 2.65 -4.46
CA VAL A 69 -14.18 1.35 -3.86
C VAL A 69 -12.68 1.14 -3.89
N VAL A 70 -12.01 1.46 -5.00
CA VAL A 70 -10.56 1.34 -5.12
C VAL A 70 -9.82 2.31 -4.19
N ARG A 71 -10.23 3.59 -4.12
CA ARG A 71 -9.59 4.55 -3.18
C ARG A 71 -9.74 4.10 -1.73
N LEU A 72 -10.93 3.65 -1.34
CA LEU A 72 -11.16 3.12 0.01
C LEU A 72 -10.36 1.84 0.28
N ALA A 73 -10.21 0.95 -0.70
CA ALA A 73 -9.34 -0.22 -0.56
C ALA A 73 -7.87 0.19 -0.32
N TYR A 74 -7.36 1.16 -1.06
CA TYR A 74 -6.01 1.70 -0.83
C TYR A 74 -5.84 2.30 0.57
N LEU A 75 -6.79 3.13 0.99
CA LEU A 75 -6.73 3.77 2.31
C LEU A 75 -6.87 2.75 3.46
N SER A 76 -7.72 1.73 3.31
CA SER A 76 -7.98 0.75 4.35
C SER A 76 -6.93 -0.37 4.42
N TYR A 77 -6.45 -0.88 3.28
CA TYR A 77 -5.48 -1.97 3.25
C TYR A 77 -4.03 -1.49 3.27
N LEU A 78 -3.73 -0.34 2.66
CA LEU A 78 -2.35 0.12 2.46
C LEU A 78 -2.06 1.45 3.18
N GLU A 79 -3.07 2.10 3.76
CA GLU A 79 -2.96 3.41 4.44
C GLU A 79 -2.22 4.46 3.58
N ARG A 80 -2.53 4.50 2.29
CA ARG A 80 -2.03 5.51 1.34
C ARG A 80 -2.99 5.66 0.17
N CYS A 81 -2.79 6.69 -0.65
CA CYS A 81 -3.54 6.87 -1.89
C CYS A 81 -2.95 6.01 -3.03
N PRO A 82 -3.77 5.67 -4.05
CA PRO A 82 -3.27 5.15 -5.32
C PRO A 82 -2.31 6.15 -5.97
N GLU A 83 -1.31 5.64 -6.68
CA GLU A 83 -0.21 6.44 -7.24
C GLU A 83 -0.65 7.28 -8.44
N ASN A 84 -1.57 6.75 -9.25
CA ASN A 84 -2.07 7.40 -10.47
C ASN A 84 -3.34 6.71 -10.99
N ALA A 85 -3.96 7.32 -12.00
CA ALA A 85 -5.18 6.80 -12.63
C ALA A 85 -5.01 5.41 -13.27
N GLY A 86 -3.82 5.06 -13.76
CA GLY A 86 -3.54 3.73 -14.33
C GLY A 86 -3.65 2.61 -13.31
N VAL A 87 -3.17 2.86 -12.08
CA VAL A 87 -3.33 1.93 -10.95
C VAL A 87 -4.82 1.74 -10.61
N VAL A 88 -5.61 2.82 -10.60
CA VAL A 88 -7.06 2.71 -10.37
C VAL A 88 -7.75 1.97 -11.51
N GLY A 89 -7.33 2.18 -12.76
CA GLY A 89 -7.83 1.44 -13.91
C GLY A 89 -7.55 -0.06 -13.83
N TYR A 90 -6.35 -0.45 -13.36
CA TYR A 90 -6.02 -1.86 -13.11
C TYR A 90 -7.02 -2.52 -12.14
N TRP A 91 -7.25 -1.89 -10.98
CA TRP A 91 -8.18 -2.45 -9.98
C TRP A 91 -9.63 -2.40 -10.42
N THR A 92 -10.01 -1.41 -11.25
CA THR A 92 -11.33 -1.36 -11.88
C THR A 92 -11.55 -2.56 -12.80
N ASN A 93 -10.52 -2.97 -13.56
CA ASN A 93 -10.60 -4.19 -14.38
C ASN A 93 -10.72 -5.46 -13.53
N ILE A 94 -10.02 -5.53 -12.38
CA ILE A 94 -10.18 -6.63 -11.42
C ILE A 94 -11.61 -6.64 -10.87
N PHE A 95 -12.15 -5.49 -10.48
CA PHE A 95 -13.53 -5.39 -10.00
C PHE A 95 -14.54 -5.86 -11.06
N ASN A 96 -14.38 -5.43 -12.31
CA ASN A 96 -15.31 -5.81 -13.38
C ASN A 96 -15.24 -7.31 -13.73
N SER A 97 -14.08 -7.94 -13.58
CA SER A 97 -13.88 -9.36 -13.93
C SER A 97 -14.10 -10.33 -12.77
N GLN A 98 -13.82 -9.91 -11.53
CA GLN A 98 -13.81 -10.78 -10.34
C GLN A 98 -14.69 -10.24 -9.20
N GLY A 99 -15.32 -9.08 -9.40
CA GLY A 99 -16.12 -8.41 -8.39
C GLY A 99 -15.31 -7.81 -7.24
N PHE A 100 -16.02 -7.36 -6.22
CA PHE A 100 -15.45 -6.85 -4.96
C PHE A 100 -14.51 -7.86 -4.29
N GLU A 101 -14.86 -9.15 -4.33
CA GLU A 101 -14.06 -10.23 -3.75
C GLU A 101 -12.65 -10.27 -4.35
N GLY A 102 -12.53 -10.19 -5.68
CA GLY A 102 -11.23 -10.19 -6.35
C GLY A 102 -10.36 -9.00 -5.93
N VAL A 103 -10.96 -7.81 -5.77
CA VAL A 103 -10.26 -6.63 -5.27
C VAL A 103 -9.78 -6.88 -3.84
N ALA A 104 -10.66 -7.27 -2.93
CA ALA A 104 -10.32 -7.52 -1.52
C ALA A 104 -9.20 -8.58 -1.39
N VAL A 105 -9.31 -9.70 -2.11
CA VAL A 105 -8.32 -10.77 -2.10
C VAL A 105 -6.97 -10.30 -2.63
N GLY A 106 -6.96 -9.48 -3.69
CA GLY A 106 -5.73 -8.87 -4.22
C GLY A 106 -5.01 -8.00 -3.19
N PHE A 107 -5.73 -7.13 -2.48
CA PHE A 107 -5.14 -6.32 -1.41
C PHE A 107 -4.68 -7.16 -0.22
N ILE A 108 -5.54 -8.06 0.30
CA ILE A 108 -5.22 -8.90 1.47
C ILE A 108 -3.97 -9.74 1.26
N SER A 109 -3.80 -10.28 0.04
CA SER A 109 -2.67 -11.15 -0.30
C SER A 109 -1.43 -10.39 -0.76
N SER A 110 -1.50 -9.07 -0.92
CA SER A 110 -0.38 -8.27 -1.43
C SER A 110 0.82 -8.26 -0.46
N PRO A 111 2.06 -8.28 -0.99
CA PRO A 111 3.25 -8.09 -0.17
C PRO A 111 3.23 -6.75 0.58
N GLU A 112 2.67 -5.71 -0.04
CA GLU A 112 2.58 -4.39 0.53
C GLU A 112 1.70 -4.36 1.78
N ALA A 113 0.47 -4.90 1.73
CA ALA A 113 -0.39 -5.00 2.91
C ALA A 113 0.29 -5.84 4.02
N SER A 114 0.95 -6.95 3.65
CA SER A 114 1.67 -7.78 4.61
C SER A 114 2.78 -7.02 5.36
N GLN A 115 3.49 -6.13 4.66
CA GLN A 115 4.51 -5.27 5.26
C GLN A 115 3.88 -4.17 6.09
N ARG A 116 2.85 -3.47 5.56
CA ARG A 116 2.16 -2.36 6.21
C ARG A 116 1.61 -2.76 7.58
N TRP A 117 1.02 -3.95 7.66
CA TRP A 117 0.39 -4.45 8.88
C TRP A 117 1.33 -5.25 9.80
N ASN A 118 2.59 -5.49 9.41
CA ASN A 118 3.47 -6.42 10.11
C ASN A 118 3.64 -6.08 11.60
N SER A 119 3.97 -4.82 11.91
CA SER A 119 4.19 -4.37 13.28
C SER A 119 2.94 -4.51 14.15
N ARG A 120 1.80 -3.98 13.67
CA ARG A 120 0.51 -4.03 14.40
C ARG A 120 0.01 -5.46 14.59
N TYR A 121 0.17 -6.31 13.58
CA TYR A 121 -0.16 -7.74 13.67
C TYR A 121 0.69 -8.46 14.73
N HIS A 122 2.00 -8.23 14.78
CA HIS A 122 2.84 -8.84 15.82
C HIS A 122 2.51 -8.32 17.22
N HIS A 123 2.23 -7.03 17.36
CA HIS A 123 1.75 -6.46 18.61
C HIS A 123 0.42 -7.10 19.05
N PHE A 124 -0.52 -7.27 18.12
CA PHE A 124 -1.80 -7.95 18.34
C PHE A 124 -1.62 -9.40 18.82
N LEU A 125 -0.72 -10.17 18.21
CA LEU A 125 -0.44 -11.53 18.66
C LEU A 125 0.15 -11.55 20.07
N ASN A 126 1.16 -10.69 20.33
CA ASN A 126 1.85 -10.64 21.62
C ASN A 126 0.89 -10.26 22.76
N ARG A 127 0.06 -9.22 22.58
CA ARG A 127 -0.87 -8.74 23.61
C ARG A 127 -1.95 -9.76 23.99
N ASN A 128 -2.26 -10.71 23.10
CA ASN A 128 -3.25 -11.76 23.32
C ASN A 128 -2.61 -13.13 23.60
N ASN A 129 -1.28 -13.22 23.68
CA ASN A 129 -0.54 -14.48 23.83
C ASN A 129 -0.90 -15.52 22.75
N LEU A 130 -0.91 -15.08 21.48
CA LEU A 130 -1.27 -15.89 20.32
C LEU A 130 -0.08 -16.10 19.38
N THR A 131 -0.21 -17.10 18.51
CA THR A 131 0.71 -17.35 17.40
C THR A 131 0.07 -17.08 16.06
N SER A 132 0.89 -16.95 15.01
CA SER A 132 0.40 -16.85 13.62
C SER A 132 -0.36 -18.10 13.13
N TYR A 133 -0.22 -19.22 13.84
CA TYR A 133 -1.04 -20.41 13.60
C TYR A 133 -2.46 -20.24 14.16
N GLN A 134 -2.66 -19.48 15.23
CA GLN A 134 -4.00 -19.27 15.79
C GLN A 134 -4.76 -18.19 15.02
N ILE A 135 -4.07 -17.12 14.62
CA ILE A 135 -4.64 -16.06 13.80
C ILE A 135 -3.70 -15.77 12.63
N ASP A 136 -4.12 -16.09 11.42
CA ASP A 136 -3.34 -15.85 10.21
C ASP A 136 -3.30 -14.34 9.89
N LYS A 137 -2.14 -13.86 9.42
CA LYS A 137 -1.96 -12.44 9.05
C LYS A 137 -2.97 -12.00 7.98
N LYS A 138 -3.33 -12.85 7.03
CA LYS A 138 -4.33 -12.52 5.99
C LYS A 138 -5.71 -12.29 6.60
N VAL A 139 -6.07 -13.01 7.65
CA VAL A 139 -7.33 -12.76 8.39
C VAL A 139 -7.26 -11.42 9.11
N TYR A 140 -6.15 -11.14 9.79
CA TYR A 140 -5.94 -9.83 10.41
C TYR A 140 -6.08 -8.68 9.40
N ILE A 141 -5.46 -8.80 8.22
CA ILE A 141 -5.55 -7.81 7.14
C ILE A 141 -6.97 -7.73 6.57
N ALA A 142 -7.69 -8.85 6.43
CA ALA A 142 -9.09 -8.85 6.00
C ALA A 142 -9.98 -8.04 6.94
N TYR A 143 -9.79 -8.18 8.26
CA TYR A 143 -10.49 -7.38 9.27
C TYR A 143 -10.13 -5.89 9.17
N GLN A 144 -8.85 -5.56 9.02
CA GLN A 144 -8.42 -4.18 8.89
C GLN A 144 -9.00 -3.51 7.64
N GLY A 145 -8.95 -4.17 6.49
CA GLY A 145 -9.44 -3.56 5.25
C GLY A 145 -10.96 -3.58 5.09
N LEU A 146 -11.63 -4.66 5.47
CA LEU A 146 -13.10 -4.77 5.29
C LEU A 146 -13.87 -4.11 6.43
N LEU A 147 -13.39 -4.24 7.66
CA LEU A 147 -14.13 -3.83 8.87
C LEU A 147 -13.49 -2.65 9.61
N LEU A 148 -12.32 -2.17 9.17
CA LEU A 148 -11.55 -1.09 9.82
C LEU A 148 -11.30 -1.32 11.32
N ARG A 149 -11.02 -2.57 11.70
CA ARG A 149 -10.69 -2.92 13.08
C ARG A 149 -9.81 -4.15 13.17
N GLU A 150 -9.27 -4.39 14.36
CA GLU A 150 -8.66 -5.69 14.68
C GLU A 150 -9.73 -6.77 14.87
N PRO A 151 -9.43 -8.03 14.54
CA PRO A 151 -10.27 -9.15 14.95
C PRO A 151 -10.26 -9.29 16.47
N ASP A 152 -11.38 -9.71 17.05
CA ASP A 152 -11.35 -10.34 18.36
C ASP A 152 -10.72 -11.74 18.26
N VAL A 153 -10.26 -12.29 19.39
CA VAL A 153 -9.53 -13.57 19.42
C VAL A 153 -10.38 -14.70 18.79
N ASN A 154 -11.68 -14.77 19.14
CA ASN A 154 -12.56 -15.82 18.67
C ASN A 154 -12.85 -15.71 17.18
N GLY A 155 -13.19 -14.51 16.71
CA GLY A 155 -13.39 -14.20 15.30
C GLY A 155 -12.14 -14.48 14.47
N GLY A 156 -10.98 -14.00 14.91
CA GLY A 156 -9.71 -14.24 14.23
C GLY A 156 -9.35 -15.73 14.12
N THR A 157 -9.56 -16.50 15.19
CA THR A 157 -9.36 -17.96 15.16
C THR A 157 -10.36 -18.67 14.25
N TYR A 158 -11.64 -18.31 14.33
CA TYR A 158 -12.67 -18.87 13.45
C TYR A 158 -12.32 -18.66 11.97
N TRP A 159 -12.04 -17.42 11.57
CA TRP A 159 -11.72 -17.11 10.19
C TRP A 159 -10.39 -17.68 9.72
N THR A 160 -9.44 -17.90 10.63
CA THR A 160 -8.19 -18.60 10.32
C THR A 160 -8.44 -20.08 10.00
N ASN A 161 -9.36 -20.72 10.70
CA ASN A 161 -9.79 -22.07 10.37
C ASN A 161 -10.53 -22.11 9.03
N GLN A 162 -11.41 -21.12 8.77
CA GLN A 162 -12.08 -21.02 7.47
C GLN A 162 -11.09 -20.74 6.32
N LEU A 163 -10.05 -19.94 6.55
CA LEU A 163 -8.98 -19.69 5.57
C LEU A 163 -8.28 -20.98 5.18
N ARG A 164 -7.95 -21.84 6.15
CA ARG A 164 -7.32 -23.15 5.88
C ARG A 164 -8.24 -24.13 5.17
N ALA A 165 -9.52 -24.14 5.54
CA ALA A 165 -10.48 -25.10 5.03
C ALA A 165 -11.05 -24.73 3.65
N ARG A 166 -11.24 -23.44 3.39
CA ARG A 166 -12.02 -22.93 2.25
C ARG A 166 -11.28 -21.87 1.42
N GLY A 167 -10.12 -21.42 1.88
CA GLY A 167 -9.31 -20.42 1.17
C GLY A 167 -9.74 -18.98 1.41
N LEU A 168 -8.92 -18.05 0.90
CA LEU A 168 -9.04 -16.62 1.17
C LEU A 168 -10.28 -16.00 0.50
N ASN A 169 -10.60 -16.44 -0.71
CA ASN A 169 -11.82 -16.07 -1.45
C ASN A 169 -13.07 -16.22 -0.56
N TYR A 170 -13.25 -17.41 0.01
CA TYR A 170 -14.37 -17.67 0.93
C TYR A 170 -14.39 -16.72 2.13
N VAL A 171 -13.23 -16.47 2.76
CA VAL A 171 -13.14 -15.57 3.93
C VAL A 171 -13.48 -14.13 3.55
N ALA A 172 -12.89 -13.60 2.47
CA ALA A 172 -13.14 -12.24 2.01
C ALA A 172 -14.62 -12.03 1.67
N ARG A 173 -15.22 -12.97 0.92
CA ARG A 173 -16.65 -12.93 0.58
C ARG A 173 -17.53 -13.00 1.83
N ALA A 174 -17.26 -13.93 2.74
CA ALA A 174 -18.12 -14.15 3.90
C ALA A 174 -18.03 -13.01 4.94
N ILE A 175 -16.87 -12.37 5.09
CA ILE A 175 -16.74 -11.13 5.88
C ILE A 175 -17.42 -9.98 5.15
N GLY A 176 -17.18 -9.84 3.84
CA GLY A 176 -17.75 -8.79 2.98
C GLY A 176 -19.26 -8.90 2.74
N SER A 177 -19.90 -10.00 3.13
CA SER A 177 -21.37 -10.15 3.12
C SER A 177 -21.94 -10.25 4.53
N SER A 178 -21.17 -9.89 5.56
CA SER A 178 -21.61 -9.95 6.95
C SER A 178 -22.48 -8.75 7.32
N PRO A 179 -23.42 -8.89 8.28
CA PRO A 179 -24.17 -7.74 8.81
C PRO A 179 -23.28 -6.65 9.40
N GLU A 180 -22.07 -7.00 9.82
CA GLU A 180 -21.10 -6.03 10.31
C GLU A 180 -20.53 -5.16 9.18
N PHE A 181 -20.19 -5.78 8.05
CA PHE A 181 -19.77 -5.05 6.87
C PHE A 181 -20.88 -4.14 6.35
N GLU A 182 -22.12 -4.62 6.28
CA GLU A 182 -23.27 -3.79 5.90
C GLU A 182 -23.44 -2.57 6.82
N ARG A 183 -23.31 -2.75 8.14
CA ARG A 183 -23.32 -1.63 9.09
C ARG A 183 -22.16 -0.67 8.86
N ARG A 184 -20.97 -1.19 8.54
CA ARG A 184 -19.80 -0.39 8.22
C ARG A 184 -20.03 0.47 6.98
N LEU A 185 -20.77 -0.04 5.98
CA LEU A 185 -21.10 0.69 4.76
C LEU A 185 -22.11 1.83 4.94
N ALA A 186 -22.77 1.97 6.10
CA ALA A 186 -23.76 3.02 6.31
C ALA A 186 -23.24 4.46 6.09
N GLY A 187 -21.93 4.67 6.27
CA GLY A 187 -21.25 5.95 6.04
C GLY A 187 -20.43 6.04 4.74
N ILE A 188 -20.55 5.06 3.82
CA ILE A 188 -19.63 4.94 2.68
C ILE A 188 -19.68 6.14 1.73
N SER A 189 -20.82 6.79 1.55
CA SER A 189 -20.92 7.98 0.68
C SER A 189 -20.00 9.11 1.16
N THR A 190 -20.02 9.41 2.46
CA THR A 190 -19.12 10.40 3.08
C THR A 190 -17.66 9.98 2.91
N GLU A 191 -17.35 8.70 3.08
CA GLU A 191 -15.99 8.19 2.92
C GLU A 191 -15.51 8.27 1.47
N CYS A 192 -16.39 8.01 0.49
CA CYS A 192 -16.11 8.20 -0.92
C CYS A 192 -15.72 9.65 -1.22
N SER A 193 -16.50 10.62 -0.71
CA SER A 193 -16.17 12.04 -0.85
C SER A 193 -14.82 12.38 -0.22
N ASN A 194 -14.58 11.91 1.01
CA ASN A 194 -13.32 12.18 1.71
C ASN A 194 -12.13 11.57 0.97
N ALA A 195 -12.26 10.33 0.50
CA ALA A 195 -11.22 9.65 -0.25
C ALA A 195 -10.95 10.30 -1.61
N ALA A 196 -11.99 10.79 -2.30
CA ALA A 196 -11.83 11.54 -3.54
C ALA A 196 -11.07 12.87 -3.32
N ASN A 197 -11.35 13.56 -2.22
CA ASN A 197 -10.65 14.79 -1.85
C ASN A 197 -9.22 14.55 -1.37
N GLN A 198 -8.97 13.43 -0.68
CA GLN A 198 -7.64 13.08 -0.17
C GLN A 198 -6.73 12.51 -1.25
N CYS A 199 -7.27 11.69 -2.14
CA CYS A 199 -6.53 10.97 -3.17
C CYS A 199 -6.76 11.58 -4.54
N THR A 200 -6.27 12.81 -4.70
CA THR A 200 -6.17 13.52 -5.98
C THR A 200 -4.87 13.15 -6.67
N PHE A 201 -4.95 12.72 -7.92
CA PHE A 201 -3.83 12.45 -8.79
C PHE A 201 -4.17 12.88 -10.22
#